data_AF-A0AAP3YGL9-F1
#
_entry.id   AF-A0AAP3YGL9-F1
#
_cell.length_a   1.000
_cell.length_b   1.000
_cell.length_c   1.000
_cell.angle_alpha   90.00
_cell.angle_beta   90.00
_cell.angle_gamma   90.00
#
_symmetry.space_group_name_H-M   'P 1'
#
loop_
_entity.id
_entity.type
_entity.pdbx_description
1 polymer ?
#
loop_
_entity_poly.entity_id
_entity_poly.type
_entity_poly.pdbx_seq_one_letter_code
_entity_poly.pdbx_strand_id
1 'polypeptide(L)'
;MEINRGYAKLIRFHNNGFNTTPYNSSTFCHSLPFINFEVTDLGMKNEIIKESNVIRPKINDQKWKGCFVFLEEFDEQLLKKGALVMRKNHKKNVSFLKVEKQTIWVRNTPHTGKEDCYVNQYTEVIEHEGKKYSFNKYLGTYSNLYWVKMKINLALKRLVLGKQHLGYVPEWLSEAYIMDDQVNCLESSKLFVLKEHLKRIMGKEKIYIP
;
A
#
# COMPACT_ATOMS: atom_id res chain seq x y z
N MET A 1 8.47 -12.45 15.27
CA MET A 1 9.44 -11.76 14.41
C MET A 1 9.08 -10.28 14.34
N GLU A 2 9.84 -9.43 15.02
CA GLU A 2 9.73 -7.98 14.92
C GLU A 2 10.77 -7.47 13.92
N ILE A 3 10.32 -6.77 12.88
CA ILE A 3 11.24 -6.12 11.95
C ILE A 3 11.60 -4.76 12.57
N ASN A 4 12.65 -4.74 13.40
CA ASN A 4 13.13 -3.50 14.00
C ASN A 4 14.02 -2.74 13.01
N ARG A 5 13.38 -2.16 11.98
CA ARG A 5 14.06 -1.32 10.98
C ARG A 5 13.65 0.13 11.20
N GLY A 6 14.64 1.04 11.27
CA GLY A 6 14.36 2.47 11.35
C GLY A 6 13.70 3.02 10.08
N TYR A 7 13.95 2.38 8.93
CA TYR A 7 13.51 2.83 7.61
C TYR A 7 13.00 1.71 6.71
N ALA A 8 11.92 2.01 5.98
CA ALA A 8 11.40 1.19 4.90
C ALA A 8 11.86 1.72 3.55
N LYS A 9 12.28 0.83 2.66
CA LYS A 9 12.70 1.19 1.30
C LYS A 9 11.47 1.30 0.42
N LEU A 10 11.39 2.40 -0.32
CA LEU A 10 10.36 2.65 -1.32
C LEU A 10 11.00 2.67 -2.70
N ILE A 11 10.34 2.04 -3.66
CA ILE A 11 10.77 1.96 -5.07
C ILE A 11 9.68 2.57 -5.94
N ARG A 12 10.06 3.49 -6.83
CA ARG A 12 9.12 4.10 -7.78
C ARG A 12 9.70 4.18 -9.19
N PHE A 13 8.91 3.76 -10.18
CA PHE A 13 9.25 3.89 -11.60
C PHE A 13 8.64 5.17 -12.19
N HIS A 14 9.40 6.26 -12.18
CA HIS A 14 8.95 7.55 -12.67
C HIS A 14 10.12 8.45 -13.05
N ASN A 15 10.02 9.21 -14.14
CA ASN A 15 11.12 10.09 -14.58
C ASN A 15 11.34 11.29 -13.64
N ASN A 16 10.29 11.68 -12.90
CA ASN A 16 10.30 12.81 -11.97
C ASN A 16 10.42 12.37 -10.50
N GLY A 17 11.20 11.33 -10.20
CA GLY A 17 11.48 10.93 -8.81
C GLY A 17 10.22 10.51 -8.04
N PHE A 18 10.03 11.09 -6.84
CA PHE A 18 8.88 10.88 -5.96
C PHE A 18 7.82 12.00 -6.05
N ASN A 19 7.86 12.85 -7.09
CA ASN A 19 6.86 13.91 -7.30
C ASN A 19 5.43 13.36 -7.25
N THR A 20 4.60 14.01 -6.45
CA THR A 20 3.22 13.62 -6.19
C THR A 20 2.25 14.32 -7.14
N THR A 21 1.15 13.64 -7.40
CA THR A 21 0.05 14.15 -8.21
C THR A 21 -1.27 13.79 -7.53
N PRO A 22 -2.36 14.51 -7.80
CA PRO A 22 -3.69 14.09 -7.37
C PRO A 22 -3.95 12.63 -7.74
N TYR A 23 -4.55 11.87 -6.83
CA TYR A 23 -4.84 10.45 -7.04
C TYR A 23 -5.67 10.22 -8.29
N ASN A 24 -6.63 11.09 -8.56
CA ASN A 24 -7.40 11.05 -9.79
C ASN A 24 -7.19 12.36 -10.54
N SER A 25 -6.85 12.29 -11.82
CA SER A 25 -6.67 13.45 -12.70
C SER A 25 -7.16 13.13 -14.10
N SER A 26 -7.36 14.15 -14.92
CA SER A 26 -7.73 13.98 -16.34
C SER A 26 -6.70 13.14 -17.13
N THR A 27 -5.44 13.14 -16.69
CA THR A 27 -4.34 12.39 -17.34
C THR A 27 -4.09 11.01 -16.70
N PHE A 28 -4.44 10.84 -15.42
CA PHE A 28 -4.27 9.60 -14.65
C PHE A 28 -5.56 9.32 -13.88
N CYS A 29 -6.47 8.58 -14.53
CA CYS A 29 -7.73 8.19 -13.93
C CYS A 29 -7.53 6.91 -13.10
N HIS A 30 -7.46 7.05 -11.78
CA HIS A 30 -7.43 5.92 -10.87
C HIS A 30 -8.85 5.62 -10.37
N SER A 31 -9.26 4.36 -10.44
CA SER A 31 -10.62 3.91 -10.10
C SER A 31 -10.73 3.21 -8.74
N LEU A 32 -9.60 2.95 -8.06
CA LEU A 32 -9.57 2.14 -6.84
C LEU A 32 -9.83 3.01 -5.60
N PRO A 33 -10.92 2.77 -4.85
CA PRO A 33 -11.23 3.51 -3.63
C PRO A 33 -10.21 3.31 -2.51
N PHE A 34 -10.22 4.27 -1.60
CA PHE A 34 -9.59 4.17 -0.29
C PHE A 34 -10.63 3.79 0.75
N ILE A 35 -10.24 3.00 1.74
CA ILE A 35 -11.07 2.57 2.84
C ILE A 35 -10.46 3.15 4.11
N ASN A 36 -11.17 4.04 4.79
CA ASN A 36 -10.75 4.61 6.07
C ASN A 36 -10.84 3.57 7.20
N PHE A 37 -10.03 2.53 7.08
CA PHE A 37 -9.90 1.41 7.99
C PHE A 37 -8.42 1.14 8.21
N GLU A 38 -7.99 1.06 9.47
CA GLU A 38 -6.62 0.71 9.81
C GLU A 38 -6.55 -0.77 10.19
N VAL A 39 -5.80 -1.53 9.40
CA VAL A 39 -5.47 -2.91 9.73
C VAL A 39 -4.44 -2.88 10.86
N THR A 40 -4.83 -3.38 12.03
CA THR A 40 -3.98 -3.45 13.22
C THR A 40 -3.46 -4.85 13.48
N ASP A 41 -4.10 -5.87 12.91
CA ASP A 41 -3.70 -7.28 12.99
C ASP A 41 -3.76 -7.96 11.62
N LEU A 42 -2.80 -8.85 11.33
CA LEU A 42 -2.69 -9.52 10.03
C LEU A 42 -3.63 -10.71 9.86
N GLY A 43 -4.32 -11.13 10.93
CA GLY A 43 -5.37 -12.15 10.92
C GLY A 43 -6.77 -11.58 10.68
N MET A 44 -6.94 -10.25 10.65
CA MET A 44 -8.21 -9.60 10.28
C MET A 44 -8.66 -10.04 8.89
N LYS A 45 -9.95 -10.33 8.74
CA LYS A 45 -10.57 -10.74 7.47
C LYS A 45 -12.03 -10.35 7.42
N ASN A 46 -12.48 -9.94 6.23
CA ASN A 46 -13.90 -9.73 5.91
C ASN A 46 -14.63 -8.78 6.90
N GLU A 47 -13.93 -7.75 7.34
CA GLU A 47 -14.48 -6.72 8.21
C GLU A 47 -15.58 -5.92 7.49
N ILE A 48 -16.56 -5.47 8.28
CA ILE A 48 -17.68 -4.65 7.83
C ILE A 48 -17.48 -3.23 8.36
N ILE A 49 -17.52 -2.24 7.46
CA ILE A 49 -17.36 -0.82 7.79
C ILE A 49 -18.64 -0.03 7.54
N LYS A 50 -18.68 1.25 7.91
CA LYS A 50 -19.73 2.17 7.44
C LYS A 50 -19.45 2.59 6.00
N GLU A 51 -20.50 2.81 5.21
CA GLU A 51 -20.36 3.34 3.83
C GLU A 51 -19.50 4.61 3.78
N SER A 52 -19.66 5.51 4.75
CA SER A 52 -18.89 6.76 4.86
C SER A 52 -17.38 6.57 4.96
N ASN A 53 -16.90 5.36 5.27
CA ASN A 53 -15.48 5.04 5.30
C ASN A 53 -14.93 4.66 3.92
N VAL A 54 -15.78 4.45 2.90
CA VAL A 54 -15.36 4.24 1.51
C VAL A 54 -15.16 5.60 0.84
N ILE A 55 -13.92 5.91 0.52
CA ILE A 55 -13.50 7.20 -0.03
C ILE A 55 -13.16 7.05 -1.49
N ARG A 56 -13.81 7.86 -2.33
CA ARG A 56 -13.58 7.95 -3.76
C ARG A 56 -13.06 9.35 -4.07
N PRO A 57 -11.72 9.55 -4.15
CA PRO A 57 -11.15 10.87 -4.43
C PRO A 57 -11.71 11.45 -5.72
N LYS A 58 -12.13 12.72 -5.66
CA LYS A 58 -12.62 13.45 -6.84
C LYS A 58 -11.46 13.72 -7.80
N ILE A 59 -11.81 13.98 -9.06
CA ILE A 59 -10.83 14.43 -10.07
C ILE A 59 -10.15 15.71 -9.55
N ASN A 60 -8.82 15.73 -9.62
CA ASN A 60 -7.93 16.81 -9.17
C ASN A 60 -8.01 17.15 -7.67
N ASP A 61 -8.48 16.23 -6.83
CA ASP A 61 -8.52 16.42 -5.38
C ASP A 61 -7.10 16.48 -4.77
N GLN A 62 -6.68 17.67 -4.36
CA GLN A 62 -5.36 17.93 -3.78
C GLN A 62 -5.16 17.27 -2.42
N LYS A 63 -6.23 16.93 -1.69
CA LYS A 63 -6.12 16.22 -0.41
C LYS A 63 -5.61 14.79 -0.60
N TRP A 64 -5.85 14.23 -1.78
CA TRP A 64 -5.41 12.89 -2.18
C TRP A 64 -4.21 12.96 -3.12
N LYS A 65 -3.33 13.94 -2.89
CA LYS A 65 -2.05 14.03 -3.60
C LYS A 65 -1.05 13.07 -2.97
N GLY A 66 -0.35 12.32 -3.81
CA GLY A 66 0.57 11.29 -3.35
C GLY A 66 1.22 10.56 -4.52
N CYS A 67 1.84 9.41 -4.25
CA CYS A 67 2.36 8.57 -5.30
C CYS A 67 2.32 7.08 -4.95
N PHE A 68 2.16 6.29 -6.01
CA PHE A 68 2.28 4.84 -5.98
C PHE A 68 3.75 4.42 -5.88
N VAL A 69 4.05 3.47 -5.00
CA VAL A 69 5.38 2.93 -4.72
C VAL A 69 5.32 1.42 -4.43
N PHE A 70 6.46 0.75 -4.56
CA PHE A 70 6.66 -0.60 -4.04
C PHE A 70 7.49 -0.56 -2.74
N LEU A 71 7.04 -1.30 -1.74
CA LEU A 71 7.70 -1.49 -0.46
C LEU A 71 8.75 -2.61 -0.56
N GLU A 72 10.00 -2.31 -0.24
CA GLU A 72 11.17 -3.20 -0.21
C GLU A 72 11.62 -3.83 -1.54
N GLU A 73 10.70 -4.54 -2.20
CA GLU A 73 10.91 -5.31 -3.41
C GLU A 73 9.67 -5.30 -4.31
N PHE A 74 9.84 -5.68 -5.57
CA PHE A 74 8.79 -5.75 -6.58
C PHE A 74 9.09 -6.91 -7.53
N ASP A 75 8.07 -7.43 -8.20
CA ASP A 75 8.26 -8.43 -9.25
C ASP A 75 8.74 -7.75 -10.54
N GLU A 76 9.95 -8.08 -10.99
CA GLU A 76 10.54 -7.52 -12.20
C GLU A 76 9.77 -7.90 -13.47
N GLN A 77 8.97 -8.97 -13.44
CA GLN A 77 8.09 -9.33 -14.56
C GLN A 77 7.04 -8.26 -14.84
N LEU A 78 6.68 -7.41 -13.87
CA LEU A 78 5.72 -6.32 -14.05
C LEU A 78 6.19 -5.28 -15.09
N LEU A 79 7.50 -5.14 -15.30
CA LEU A 79 8.04 -4.25 -16.34
C LEU A 79 7.94 -4.86 -17.75
N LYS A 80 7.65 -6.16 -17.82
CA LYS A 80 7.52 -6.92 -19.09
C LYS A 80 6.07 -7.29 -19.40
N LYS A 81 5.21 -7.42 -18.39
CA LYS A 81 3.79 -7.81 -18.50
C LYS A 81 2.92 -7.00 -17.52
N GLY A 82 1.65 -6.79 -17.87
CA GLY A 82 0.69 -6.08 -17.01
C GLY A 82 0.75 -4.55 -17.12
N ALA A 83 0.15 -3.85 -16.15
CA ALA A 83 -0.03 -2.40 -16.20
C ALA A 83 1.28 -1.61 -16.10
N LEU A 84 2.29 -2.13 -15.39
CA LEU A 84 3.56 -1.44 -15.18
C LEU A 84 4.48 -1.43 -16.42
N VAL A 85 4.13 -2.15 -17.51
CA VAL A 85 4.85 -2.13 -18.80
C VAL A 85 4.95 -0.71 -19.36
N MET A 86 3.93 0.13 -19.14
CA MET A 86 3.95 1.53 -19.56
C MET A 86 5.09 2.33 -18.89
N ARG A 87 5.66 1.81 -17.79
CA ARG A 87 6.77 2.41 -17.04
C ARG A 87 8.11 1.71 -17.28
N LYS A 88 8.22 0.75 -18.23
CA LYS A 88 9.44 -0.05 -18.46
C LYS A 88 10.71 0.77 -18.74
N ASN A 89 10.55 1.94 -19.37
CA ASN A 89 11.64 2.86 -19.70
C ASN A 89 11.78 4.02 -18.70
N HIS A 90 10.99 4.02 -17.62
CA HIS A 90 11.05 5.07 -16.62
C HIS A 90 12.22 4.83 -15.66
N LYS A 91 12.78 5.93 -15.12
CA LYS A 91 13.81 5.85 -14.09
C LYS A 91 13.30 5.10 -12.85
N LYS A 92 14.10 4.14 -12.36
CA LYS A 92 13.91 3.50 -11.06
C LYS A 92 14.47 4.40 -9.97
N ASN A 93 13.59 4.90 -9.10
CA ASN A 93 13.97 5.72 -7.96
C ASN A 93 13.84 4.91 -6.68
N VAL A 94 14.78 5.10 -5.77
CA VAL A 94 14.78 4.47 -4.46
C VAL A 94 14.91 5.55 -3.40
N SER A 95 14.07 5.48 -2.39
CA SER A 95 14.13 6.36 -1.23
C SER A 95 13.75 5.58 0.03
N PHE A 96 13.88 6.22 1.18
CA PHE A 96 13.60 5.61 2.47
C PHE A 96 12.63 6.45 3.28
N LEU A 97 11.65 5.78 3.89
CA LEU A 97 10.67 6.41 4.77
C LEU A 97 10.89 5.90 6.19
N LYS A 98 10.91 6.82 7.16
CA LYS A 98 11.04 6.46 8.58
C LYS A 98 9.83 5.62 9.00
N VAL A 99 10.09 4.50 9.66
CA VAL A 99 9.06 3.52 10.02
C VAL A 99 8.24 3.95 11.24
N GLU A 100 8.90 4.61 12.19
CA GLU A 100 8.32 4.97 13.47
C GLU A 100 7.07 5.85 13.31
N LYS A 101 5.95 5.42 13.92
CA LYS A 101 4.66 6.13 13.98
C LYS A 101 4.04 6.48 12.61
N GLN A 102 4.51 5.89 11.52
CA GLN A 102 3.97 6.12 10.20
C GLN A 102 3.00 5.02 9.75
N THR A 103 1.91 5.47 9.14
CA THR A 103 0.89 4.65 8.51
C THR A 103 0.88 4.96 7.02
N ILE A 104 0.81 3.92 6.19
CA ILE A 104 0.76 4.04 4.73
C ILE A 104 -0.51 3.37 4.22
N TRP A 105 -0.85 3.65 2.97
CA TRP A 105 -1.92 2.95 2.28
C TRP A 105 -1.35 1.71 1.60
N VAL A 106 -1.97 0.57 1.82
CA VAL A 106 -1.61 -0.71 1.22
C VAL A 106 -2.84 -1.37 0.61
N ARG A 107 -2.65 -2.36 -0.26
CA ARG A 107 -3.78 -3.14 -0.78
C ARG A 107 -4.56 -3.82 0.34
N ASN A 108 -5.87 -3.88 0.16
CA ASN A 108 -6.85 -4.54 1.01
C ASN A 108 -6.79 -6.07 0.88
N THR A 109 -5.59 -6.62 0.90
CA THR A 109 -5.31 -8.05 0.72
C THR A 109 -4.40 -8.54 1.84
N PRO A 110 -4.75 -9.66 2.51
CA PRO A 110 -3.94 -10.25 3.53
C PRO A 110 -2.77 -11.04 2.94
N HIS A 111 -1.77 -11.31 3.76
CA HIS A 111 -0.58 -12.06 3.36
C HIS A 111 -0.86 -13.51 2.89
N THR A 112 -2.06 -14.04 3.15
CA THR A 112 -2.48 -15.40 2.80
C THR A 112 -2.99 -15.54 1.37
N GLY A 113 -3.28 -14.45 0.65
CA GLY A 113 -3.69 -14.54 -0.75
C GLY A 113 -4.72 -13.49 -1.18
N LYS A 114 -4.93 -13.41 -2.50
CA LYS A 114 -5.74 -12.38 -3.18
C LYS A 114 -7.26 -12.58 -3.13
N GLU A 115 -7.70 -13.78 -2.72
CA GLU A 115 -9.11 -14.16 -2.63
C GLU A 115 -9.76 -13.64 -1.33
N ASP A 116 -8.94 -13.31 -0.33
CA ASP A 116 -9.37 -12.71 0.93
C ASP A 116 -9.18 -11.19 0.90
N CYS A 117 -9.98 -10.49 1.72
CA CYS A 117 -9.82 -9.06 1.97
C CYS A 117 -9.78 -8.77 3.47
N TYR A 118 -9.14 -7.68 3.88
CA TYR A 118 -9.31 -7.19 5.25
C TYR A 118 -10.73 -6.66 5.45
N VAL A 119 -11.24 -5.89 4.48
CA VAL A 119 -12.60 -5.33 4.47
C VAL A 119 -13.29 -5.77 3.18
N ASN A 120 -14.45 -6.41 3.25
CA ASN A 120 -15.17 -6.83 2.04
C ASN A 120 -16.62 -6.30 1.98
N GLN A 121 -17.08 -5.64 3.04
CA GLN A 121 -18.47 -5.20 3.18
C GLN A 121 -18.58 -3.82 3.81
N TYR A 122 -19.69 -3.15 3.56
CA TYR A 122 -20.09 -1.94 4.27
C TYR A 122 -21.58 -1.98 4.64
N THR A 123 -21.92 -1.34 5.75
CA THR A 123 -23.30 -1.10 6.15
C THR A 123 -23.79 0.20 5.52
N GLU A 124 -24.88 0.09 4.76
CA GLU A 124 -25.65 1.21 4.25
C GLU A 124 -26.90 1.40 5.12
N VAL A 125 -27.25 2.66 5.36
CA VAL A 125 -28.43 3.03 6.14
C VAL A 125 -29.37 3.80 5.22
N ILE A 126 -30.57 3.24 4.99
CA ILE A 126 -31.63 3.92 4.25
C ILE A 126 -32.72 4.37 5.22
N GLU A 127 -33.37 5.48 4.90
CA GLU A 127 -34.54 5.96 5.60
C GLU A 127 -35.77 5.78 4.71
N HIS A 128 -36.79 5.07 5.22
CA HIS A 128 -38.05 4.83 4.53
C HIS A 128 -39.20 4.98 5.53
N GLU A 129 -40.17 5.83 5.23
CA GLU A 129 -41.31 6.15 6.10
C GLU A 129 -40.90 6.58 7.52
N GLY A 130 -39.82 7.36 7.64
CA GLY A 130 -39.28 7.83 8.93
C GLY A 130 -38.60 6.75 9.78
N LYS A 131 -38.44 5.52 9.25
CA LYS A 131 -37.69 4.43 9.89
C LYS A 131 -36.36 4.20 9.19
N LYS A 132 -35.32 3.94 9.98
CA LYS A 132 -33.98 3.64 9.49
C LYS A 132 -33.79 2.13 9.37
N TYR A 133 -33.37 1.67 8.19
CA TYR A 133 -33.03 0.29 7.91
C TYR A 133 -31.54 0.21 7.60
N SER A 134 -30.86 -0.77 8.18
CA SER A 134 -29.44 -1.01 7.95
C SER A 134 -29.26 -2.35 7.26
N PHE A 135 -28.47 -2.39 6.19
CA PHE A 135 -28.14 -3.63 5.49
C PHE A 135 -26.68 -3.63 5.07
N ASN A 136 -26.09 -4.81 5.04
CA ASN A 136 -24.70 -5.00 4.64
C ASN A 136 -24.64 -5.27 3.14
N LYS A 137 -23.84 -4.48 2.42
CA LYS A 137 -23.50 -4.68 1.01
C LYS A 137 -22.04 -5.08 0.88
N TYR A 138 -21.75 -5.95 -0.08
CA TYR A 138 -20.38 -6.23 -0.47
C TYR A 138 -19.77 -5.00 -1.16
N LEU A 139 -18.50 -4.76 -0.88
CA LEU A 139 -17.67 -3.90 -1.71
C LEU A 139 -17.56 -4.50 -3.13
N GLY A 140 -17.18 -3.68 -4.10
CA GLY A 140 -17.14 -4.11 -5.50
C GLY A 140 -16.23 -5.33 -5.74
N THR A 141 -16.37 -5.95 -6.92
CA THR A 141 -15.66 -7.18 -7.33
C THR A 141 -14.14 -7.14 -7.14
N TYR A 142 -13.54 -5.95 -7.20
CA TYR A 142 -12.09 -5.74 -7.04
C TYR A 142 -11.72 -5.10 -5.68
N SER A 143 -12.51 -5.37 -4.65
CA SER A 143 -12.32 -4.79 -3.30
C SER A 143 -10.97 -5.14 -2.68
N ASN A 144 -10.38 -6.28 -3.05
CA ASN A 144 -9.01 -6.65 -2.68
C ASN A 144 -7.96 -5.63 -3.16
N LEU A 145 -8.20 -4.96 -4.29
CA LEU A 145 -7.30 -3.93 -4.83
C LEU A 145 -7.50 -2.55 -4.18
N TYR A 146 -8.49 -2.37 -3.31
CA TYR A 146 -8.73 -1.09 -2.64
C TYR A 146 -7.61 -0.79 -1.64
N TRP A 147 -7.51 0.46 -1.20
CA TRP A 147 -6.48 0.87 -0.25
C TRP A 147 -6.99 0.84 1.18
N VAL A 148 -6.25 0.22 2.10
CA VAL A 148 -6.47 0.29 3.55
C VAL A 148 -5.25 0.89 4.23
N LYS A 149 -5.41 1.43 5.43
CA LYS A 149 -4.31 1.98 6.23
C LYS A 149 -3.60 0.85 6.96
N MET A 150 -2.27 0.90 7.00
CA MET A 150 -1.46 -0.04 7.76
C MET A 150 -0.18 0.64 8.26
N LYS A 151 0.18 0.41 9.53
CA LYS A 151 1.49 0.83 10.05
C LYS A 151 2.61 0.19 9.24
N ILE A 152 3.67 0.94 8.95
CA ILE A 152 4.76 0.44 8.09
C ILE A 152 5.38 -0.86 8.64
N ASN A 153 5.58 -0.97 9.96
CA ASN A 153 6.07 -2.21 10.58
C ASN A 153 5.18 -3.43 10.29
N LEU A 154 3.87 -3.24 10.34
CA LEU A 154 2.90 -4.30 10.07
C LEU A 154 2.90 -4.66 8.57
N ALA A 155 3.03 -3.66 7.68
CA ALA A 155 3.15 -3.88 6.23
C ALA A 155 4.43 -4.63 5.85
N LEU A 156 5.56 -4.32 6.51
CA LEU A 156 6.81 -5.07 6.33
C LEU A 156 6.67 -6.52 6.82
N LYS A 157 6.02 -6.73 7.99
CA LYS A 157 5.73 -8.07 8.50
C LYS A 157 4.83 -8.85 7.53
N ARG A 158 3.79 -8.20 6.99
CA ARG A 158 2.89 -8.76 5.97
C ARG A 158 3.66 -9.23 4.74
N LEU A 159 4.61 -8.42 4.27
CA LEU A 159 5.46 -8.75 3.12
C LEU A 159 6.33 -9.98 3.41
N VAL A 160 6.97 -10.06 4.58
CA VAL A 160 7.80 -11.23 4.92
C VAL A 160 6.95 -12.50 5.05
N LEU A 161 5.83 -12.44 5.76
CA LEU A 161 4.93 -13.59 5.91
C LEU A 161 4.37 -14.05 4.56
N GLY A 162 3.96 -13.10 3.72
CA GLY A 162 3.43 -13.41 2.39
C GLY A 162 4.49 -14.03 1.49
N LYS A 163 5.73 -13.54 1.54
CA LYS A 163 6.86 -14.15 0.83
C LYS A 163 7.14 -15.58 1.29
N GLN A 164 7.10 -15.83 2.60
CA GLN A 164 7.25 -17.17 3.16
C GLN A 164 6.13 -18.11 2.71
N HIS A 165 4.90 -17.61 2.66
CA HIS A 165 3.74 -18.39 2.26
C HIS A 165 3.69 -18.70 0.75
N LEU A 166 4.04 -17.72 -0.09
CA LEU A 166 3.87 -17.79 -1.54
C LEU A 166 5.16 -18.17 -2.30
N GLY A 167 6.32 -18.11 -1.65
CA GLY A 167 7.63 -18.30 -2.27
C GLY A 167 8.15 -17.10 -3.08
N TYR A 168 7.32 -16.07 -3.27
CA TYR A 168 7.67 -14.82 -3.95
C TYR A 168 6.85 -13.65 -3.38
N VAL A 169 7.16 -12.41 -3.79
CA VAL A 169 6.38 -11.22 -3.43
C VAL A 169 5.53 -10.80 -4.63
N PRO A 170 4.22 -11.15 -4.65
CA PRO A 170 3.30 -10.59 -5.63
C PRO A 170 3.15 -9.08 -5.47
N GLU A 171 2.74 -8.44 -6.55
CA GLU A 171 2.52 -6.99 -6.65
C GLU A 171 1.70 -6.45 -5.46
N TRP A 172 0.52 -7.02 -5.21
CA TRP A 172 -0.40 -6.53 -4.17
C TRP A 172 0.20 -6.51 -2.75
N LEU A 173 1.23 -7.31 -2.47
CA LEU A 173 1.90 -7.31 -1.17
C LEU A 173 2.81 -6.10 -0.98
N SER A 174 3.54 -5.73 -2.03
CA SER A 174 4.51 -4.64 -1.98
C SER A 174 3.93 -3.31 -2.44
N GLU A 175 2.81 -3.29 -3.15
CA GLU A 175 2.11 -2.06 -3.51
C GLU A 175 1.70 -1.23 -2.30
N ALA A 176 2.10 0.04 -2.35
CA ALA A 176 1.69 1.04 -1.40
C ALA A 176 1.40 2.37 -2.09
N TYR A 177 0.61 3.19 -1.42
CA TYR A 177 0.39 4.58 -1.77
C TYR A 177 0.82 5.44 -0.58
N ILE A 178 1.68 6.42 -0.85
CA ILE A 178 2.14 7.39 0.14
C ILE A 178 1.62 8.77 -0.21
N MET A 179 1.23 9.51 0.82
CA MET A 179 0.66 10.84 0.71
C MET A 179 1.77 11.91 0.57
N ASP A 180 1.41 13.11 0.13
CA ASP A 180 2.35 14.21 -0.15
C ASP A 180 3.22 14.62 1.05
N ASP A 181 2.63 14.67 2.24
CA ASP A 181 3.33 14.92 3.49
C ASP A 181 4.41 13.86 3.77
N GLN A 182 4.12 12.58 3.50
CA GLN A 182 5.08 11.49 3.67
C GLN A 182 6.23 11.57 2.65
N VAL A 183 5.93 12.02 1.42
CA VAL A 183 6.97 12.25 0.39
C VAL A 183 7.95 13.34 0.82
N ASN A 184 7.47 14.39 1.48
CA ASN A 184 8.31 15.48 1.98
C ASN A 184 9.24 15.05 3.13
N CYS A 185 8.99 13.90 3.75
CA CYS A 185 9.83 13.33 4.81
C CYS A 185 10.77 12.20 4.33
N LEU A 186 10.94 12.04 3.03
CA LEU A 186 11.76 10.96 2.47
C LEU A 186 13.27 11.23 2.58
N GLU A 187 13.99 10.23 3.06
CA GLU A 187 15.46 10.22 3.05
C GLU A 187 15.98 9.72 1.70
N SER A 188 16.34 10.68 0.85
CA SER A 188 16.70 10.42 -0.56
C SER A 188 18.14 10.78 -0.91
N SER A 189 18.95 11.25 0.05
CA SER A 189 20.34 11.59 -0.23
C SER A 189 21.13 10.34 -0.67
N LYS A 190 21.96 10.47 -1.71
CA LYS A 190 22.74 9.33 -2.27
C LYS A 190 23.54 8.61 -1.19
N LEU A 191 24.13 9.37 -0.26
CA LEU A 191 24.93 8.82 0.84
C LEU A 191 24.06 8.03 1.82
N PHE A 192 22.87 8.53 2.17
CA PHE A 192 21.94 7.81 3.03
C PHE A 192 21.47 6.52 2.37
N VAL A 193 21.06 6.61 1.10
CA VAL A 193 20.62 5.45 0.31
C VAL A 193 21.70 4.38 0.26
N LEU A 194 22.96 4.77 0.00
CA LEU A 194 24.09 3.85 -0.03
C LEU A 194 24.33 3.20 1.34
N LYS A 195 24.34 4.00 2.42
CA LYS A 195 24.51 3.50 3.79
C LYS A 195 23.44 2.47 4.18
N GLU A 196 22.17 2.77 3.93
CA GLU A 196 21.08 1.84 4.25
C GLU A 196 21.13 0.58 3.38
N HIS A 197 21.54 0.70 2.11
CA HIS A 197 21.74 -0.47 1.26
C HIS A 197 22.83 -1.39 1.80
N LEU A 198 23.98 -0.82 2.18
CA LEU A 198 25.10 -1.57 2.78
C LEU A 198 24.68 -2.24 4.09
N LYS A 199 24.00 -1.53 5.00
CA LYS A 199 23.47 -2.11 6.24
C LYS A 199 22.58 -3.32 5.98
N ARG A 200 21.75 -3.28 4.94
CA ARG A 200 20.85 -4.39 4.56
C ARG A 200 21.60 -5.57 3.95
N ILE A 201 22.70 -5.34 3.26
CA ILE A 201 23.56 -6.42 2.74
C ILE A 201 24.32 -7.06 3.91
N MET A 202 24.97 -6.25 4.74
CA MET A 202 25.78 -6.71 5.87
C MET A 202 24.94 -7.36 6.99
N GLY A 203 23.71 -6.86 7.22
CA GLY A 203 22.80 -7.38 8.23
C GLY A 203 22.08 -8.68 7.86
N LYS A 204 22.34 -9.27 6.68
CA LYS A 204 21.76 -10.56 6.26
C LYS A 204 22.37 -11.79 6.96
N GLU A 205 23.31 -11.63 7.89
CA GLU A 205 23.93 -12.76 8.61
C GLU A 205 23.15 -13.28 9.83
N LYS A 206 22.00 -12.72 10.21
CA LYS A 206 21.19 -13.31 11.32
C LYS A 206 19.70 -13.36 11.02
N ILE A 207 19.29 -14.37 10.26
CA ILE A 207 17.94 -14.92 10.34
C ILE A 207 18.01 -16.08 11.32
N TYR A 208 17.65 -15.84 12.58
CA TYR A 208 17.46 -16.91 13.55
C TYR A 208 16.06 -17.49 13.30
N ILE A 209 16.03 -18.73 12.81
CA ILE A 209 14.82 -19.56 12.78
C ILE A 209 14.93 -20.45 14.02
N PRO A 210 14.07 -20.30 15.05
CA PRO A 210 14.02 -21.25 16.16
C PRO A 210 13.55 -22.63 15.68
#